data_AF-G3LLG0-F1
#
_entry.id   AF-G3LLG0-F1
#
_cell.length_a   1.000
_cell.length_b   1.000
_cell.length_c   1.000
_cell.angle_alpha   90.00
_cell.angle_beta   90.00
_cell.angle_gamma   90.00
#
_symmetry.space_group_name_H-M   'P 1'
#
loop_
_entity.id
_entity.type
_entity.pdbx_description
1 polymer ?
#
loop_
_entity_poly.entity_id
_entity_poly.type
_entity_poly.pdbx_seq_one_letter_code
_entity_poly.pdbx_strand_id
1 'polypeptide(L)'
;EVALHFVEDERIRFNLALESGNISVAVASATQINEKDHWYRLGVEALRQGNSGIVEFAYQQTKNFERLSFLYLITGNLDKLSKLMKIAEVKNNVMGQFHNALYLGDVKERVKILENAGHLPLAYITASVHGLNDIAERLATELGDNVPSLPEGKTPSLLMPPTPVMCGGDWPLLRVMKGIFEGGLESADRGG
;
A
#
# COMPACT_ATOMS: atom_id res chain seq x y z
N GLU A 1 -27.19 -8.44 -12.25
CA GLU A 1 -27.13 -9.42 -11.15
C GLU A 1 -27.81 -10.75 -11.46
N VAL A 2 -28.98 -10.80 -12.12
CA VAL A 2 -29.64 -12.07 -12.50
C VAL A 2 -28.75 -13.01 -13.32
N ALA A 3 -27.90 -12.48 -14.21
CA ALA A 3 -26.98 -13.28 -15.02
C ALA A 3 -25.86 -13.97 -14.21
N LEU A 4 -25.50 -13.47 -13.02
CA LEU A 4 -24.39 -14.03 -12.23
C LEU A 4 -24.72 -15.40 -11.62
N HIS A 5 -25.99 -15.70 -11.38
CA HIS A 5 -26.39 -16.95 -10.73
C HIS A 5 -26.36 -18.17 -11.67
N PHE A 6 -26.33 -17.96 -12.98
CA PHE A 6 -26.43 -19.04 -13.97
C PHE A 6 -25.11 -19.29 -14.73
N VAL A 7 -24.04 -18.60 -14.37
CA VAL A 7 -22.73 -18.76 -15.02
C VAL A 7 -21.88 -19.77 -14.26
N GLU A 8 -21.56 -20.89 -14.91
CA GLU A 8 -20.68 -21.95 -14.39
C GLU A 8 -19.19 -21.62 -14.54
N ASP A 9 -18.81 -20.84 -15.57
CA ASP A 9 -17.42 -20.44 -15.79
C ASP A 9 -17.04 -19.25 -14.90
N GLU A 10 -16.16 -19.48 -13.94
CA GLU A 10 -15.66 -18.46 -13.01
C GLU A 10 -15.03 -17.24 -13.69
N ARG A 11 -14.42 -17.38 -14.87
CA ARG A 11 -13.84 -16.24 -15.60
C ARG A 11 -14.93 -15.32 -16.15
N ILE A 12 -15.99 -15.91 -16.69
CA ILE A 12 -17.15 -15.16 -17.18
C ILE A 12 -17.85 -14.51 -15.99
N ARG A 13 -18.06 -15.27 -14.90
CA ARG A 13 -18.65 -14.79 -13.65
C ARG A 13 -17.88 -13.58 -13.09
N PHE A 14 -16.55 -13.64 -13.08
CA PHE A 14 -15.69 -12.54 -12.66
C PHE A 14 -15.87 -11.28 -13.52
N ASN A 15 -15.88 -11.42 -14.85
CA ASN A 15 -16.06 -10.28 -15.74
C ASN A 15 -17.42 -9.60 -15.54
N LEU A 16 -18.51 -10.39 -15.46
CA LEU A 16 -19.84 -9.86 -15.16
C LEU A 16 -19.91 -9.21 -13.77
N ALA A 17 -19.21 -9.76 -12.78
CA ALA A 17 -19.18 -9.21 -11.43
C ALA A 17 -18.47 -7.85 -11.39
N LEU A 18 -17.36 -7.69 -12.11
CA LEU A 18 -16.69 -6.40 -12.24
C LEU A 18 -17.55 -5.37 -12.99
N GLU A 19 -18.16 -5.76 -14.11
CA GLU A 19 -19.02 -4.85 -14.89
C GLU A 19 -20.25 -4.39 -14.12
N SER A 20 -20.83 -5.26 -13.30
CA SER A 20 -21.95 -4.93 -12.42
C SER A 20 -21.54 -4.20 -11.14
N GLY A 21 -20.23 -4.08 -10.88
CA GLY A 21 -19.71 -3.47 -9.65
C GLY A 21 -19.91 -4.31 -8.39
N ASN A 22 -20.31 -5.59 -8.52
CA ASN A 22 -20.50 -6.50 -7.39
C ASN A 22 -19.15 -7.08 -6.93
N ILE A 23 -18.45 -6.31 -6.10
CA ILE A 23 -17.08 -6.64 -5.69
C ILE A 23 -17.01 -7.91 -4.84
N SER A 24 -18.02 -8.21 -4.01
CA SER A 24 -18.02 -9.44 -3.21
C SER A 24 -17.99 -10.71 -4.06
N VAL A 25 -18.76 -10.74 -5.15
CA VAL A 25 -18.74 -11.88 -6.09
C VAL A 25 -17.43 -11.89 -6.87
N ALA A 26 -16.92 -10.73 -7.28
CA ALA A 26 -15.65 -10.63 -7.99
C ALA A 26 -14.46 -11.14 -7.13
N VAL A 27 -14.44 -10.88 -5.82
CA VAL A 27 -13.44 -11.42 -4.88
C VAL A 27 -13.52 -12.94 -4.82
N ALA A 28 -14.73 -13.51 -4.69
CA ALA A 28 -14.91 -14.95 -4.62
C ALA A 28 -14.40 -15.65 -5.90
N SER A 29 -14.76 -15.12 -7.08
CA SER A 29 -14.29 -15.65 -8.36
C SER A 29 -12.78 -15.47 -8.54
N ALA A 30 -12.22 -14.30 -8.18
CA ALA A 30 -10.77 -14.08 -8.24
C ALA A 30 -9.99 -15.02 -7.33
N THR A 31 -10.54 -15.37 -6.17
CA THR A 31 -9.94 -16.34 -5.23
C THR A 31 -9.88 -17.74 -5.83
N GLN A 32 -10.92 -18.15 -6.57
CA GLN A 32 -10.93 -19.45 -7.24
C GLN A 32 -10.00 -19.49 -8.45
N ILE A 33 -10.00 -18.43 -9.28
CA ILE A 33 -9.14 -18.34 -10.47
C ILE A 33 -7.66 -18.22 -10.06
N ASN A 34 -7.38 -17.42 -9.04
CA ASN A 34 -6.06 -17.18 -8.45
C ASN A 34 -4.96 -16.77 -9.46
N GLU A 35 -5.32 -15.95 -10.44
CA GLU A 35 -4.40 -15.40 -11.43
C GLU A 35 -4.07 -13.93 -11.13
N LYS A 36 -2.82 -13.53 -11.36
CA LYS A 36 -2.33 -12.18 -11.06
C LYS A 36 -3.10 -11.08 -11.80
N ASP A 37 -3.51 -11.33 -13.04
CA ASP A 37 -4.26 -10.37 -13.85
C ASP A 37 -5.66 -10.09 -13.26
N HIS A 38 -6.36 -11.14 -12.84
CA HIS A 38 -7.68 -11.04 -12.21
C HIS A 38 -7.60 -10.26 -10.89
N TRP A 39 -6.58 -10.53 -10.06
CA TRP A 39 -6.32 -9.73 -8.85
C TRP A 39 -6.01 -8.26 -9.17
N TYR A 40 -5.26 -7.99 -10.23
CA TYR A 40 -4.97 -6.64 -10.66
C TYR A 40 -6.24 -5.88 -11.07
N ARG A 41 -7.06 -6.49 -11.93
CA ARG A 41 -8.33 -5.93 -12.39
C ARG A 41 -9.31 -5.69 -11.24
N LEU A 42 -9.41 -6.64 -10.31
CA LEU A 42 -10.19 -6.50 -9.09
C LEU A 42 -9.72 -5.32 -8.24
N GLY A 43 -8.41 -5.19 -8.03
CA GLY A 43 -7.84 -4.09 -7.25
C GLY A 43 -8.14 -2.71 -7.85
N VAL A 44 -8.16 -2.59 -9.18
CA VAL A 44 -8.51 -1.33 -9.87
C VAL A 44 -9.98 -0.96 -9.63
N GLU A 45 -10.91 -1.89 -9.81
CA GLU A 45 -12.34 -1.61 -9.58
C GLU A 45 -12.65 -1.41 -8.09
N ALA A 46 -12.03 -2.17 -7.20
CA ALA A 46 -12.16 -1.98 -5.76
C ALA A 46 -11.68 -0.57 -5.35
N LEU A 47 -10.56 -0.10 -5.90
CA LEU A 47 -10.03 1.24 -5.65
C LEU A 47 -10.98 2.33 -6.15
N ARG A 48 -11.55 2.13 -7.36
CA ARG A 48 -12.53 3.05 -7.94
C ARG A 48 -13.78 3.21 -7.09
N GLN A 49 -14.20 2.15 -6.39
CA GLN A 49 -15.33 2.18 -5.46
C GLN A 49 -14.94 2.59 -4.03
N GLY A 50 -13.65 2.76 -3.72
CA GLY A 50 -13.18 3.08 -2.38
C GLY A 50 -13.16 1.90 -1.40
N ASN A 51 -13.21 0.66 -1.89
CA ASN A 51 -13.09 -0.56 -1.08
C ASN A 51 -11.61 -0.84 -0.72
N SER A 52 -11.04 -0.01 0.15
CA SER A 52 -9.64 -0.06 0.61
C SER A 52 -9.19 -1.44 1.11
N GLY A 53 -10.03 -2.18 1.82
CA GLY A 53 -9.69 -3.50 2.35
C GLY A 53 -9.47 -4.54 1.24
N ILE A 54 -10.27 -4.45 0.19
CA ILE A 54 -10.18 -5.36 -0.97
C ILE A 54 -8.99 -4.97 -1.85
N VAL A 55 -8.69 -3.67 -1.98
CA VAL A 55 -7.47 -3.19 -2.65
C VAL A 55 -6.22 -3.70 -1.93
N GLU A 56 -6.19 -3.62 -0.60
CA GLU A 56 -5.09 -4.16 0.22
C GLU A 56 -4.89 -5.65 -0.06
N PHE A 57 -5.98 -6.42 -0.04
CA PHE A 57 -5.95 -7.85 -0.31
C PHE A 57 -5.42 -8.16 -1.72
N ALA A 58 -5.92 -7.46 -2.75
CA ALA A 58 -5.47 -7.63 -4.12
C ALA A 58 -3.96 -7.31 -4.30
N TYR A 59 -3.46 -6.27 -3.62
CA TYR A 59 -2.03 -5.94 -3.64
C TYR A 59 -1.15 -6.96 -2.92
N GLN A 60 -1.65 -7.58 -1.84
CA GLN A 60 -0.96 -8.69 -1.19
C GLN A 60 -0.87 -9.91 -2.11
N GLN A 61 -1.96 -10.28 -2.80
CA GLN A 61 -1.98 -11.43 -3.73
C GLN A 61 -1.04 -11.20 -4.93
N THR A 62 -1.04 -10.00 -5.49
CA THR A 62 -0.15 -9.63 -6.61
C THR A 62 1.29 -9.34 -6.18
N LYS A 63 1.57 -9.34 -4.87
CA LYS A 63 2.86 -8.96 -4.24
C LYS A 63 3.34 -7.55 -4.65
N ASN A 64 2.40 -6.63 -4.86
CA ASN A 64 2.70 -5.25 -5.23
C ASN A 64 2.91 -4.38 -3.97
N PHE A 65 4.08 -4.51 -3.36
CA PHE A 65 4.40 -3.83 -2.11
C PHE A 65 4.51 -2.31 -2.24
N GLU A 66 4.92 -1.78 -3.40
CA GLU A 66 5.02 -0.33 -3.62
C GLU A 66 3.64 0.34 -3.57
N ARG A 67 2.66 -0.23 -4.28
CA ARG A 67 1.27 0.26 -4.22
C ARG A 67 0.65 0.06 -2.84
N LEU A 68 1.05 -1.00 -2.13
CA LEU A 68 0.63 -1.27 -0.77
C LEU A 68 1.18 -0.21 0.21
N SER A 69 2.46 0.17 0.08
CA SER A 69 3.07 1.26 0.86
C SER A 69 2.33 2.57 0.65
N PHE A 70 2.02 2.90 -0.61
CA PHE A 70 1.27 4.11 -0.94
C PHE A 70 -0.16 4.07 -0.37
N LEU A 71 -0.84 2.93 -0.45
CA LEU A 71 -2.17 2.76 0.15
C LEU A 71 -2.14 3.02 1.66
N TYR A 72 -1.15 2.50 2.38
CA TYR A 72 -1.01 2.75 3.81
C TYR A 72 -0.66 4.20 4.15
N LEU A 73 0.12 4.87 3.30
CA LEU A 73 0.41 6.29 3.45
C LEU A 73 -0.88 7.12 3.37
N ILE A 74 -1.68 6.94 2.31
CA ILE A 74 -2.90 7.74 2.10
C ILE A 74 -4.03 7.39 3.08
N THR A 75 -4.07 6.15 3.58
CA THR A 75 -5.05 5.71 4.59
C THR A 75 -4.60 5.99 6.03
N GLY A 76 -3.37 6.47 6.22
CA GLY A 76 -2.79 6.77 7.53
C GLY A 76 -2.43 5.54 8.36
N ASN A 77 -2.33 4.35 7.76
CA ASN A 77 -2.00 3.12 8.50
C ASN A 77 -0.48 2.94 8.67
N LEU A 78 0.09 3.71 9.60
CA LEU A 78 1.53 3.70 9.88
C LEU A 78 2.03 2.36 10.46
N ASP A 79 1.18 1.64 11.22
CA ASP A 79 1.54 0.33 11.80
C ASP A 79 1.79 -0.72 10.71
N LYS A 80 0.89 -0.80 9.72
CA LYS A 80 1.06 -1.71 8.58
C LYS A 80 2.23 -1.28 7.70
N LEU A 81 2.46 0.02 7.54
CA LEU A 81 3.62 0.54 6.82
C LEU A 81 4.95 0.18 7.49
N SER A 82 5.03 0.25 8.82
CA SER A 82 6.19 -0.19 9.62
C SER A 82 6.46 -1.69 9.45
N LYS A 83 5.41 -2.53 9.45
CA LYS A 83 5.55 -3.97 9.16
C LYS A 83 6.06 -4.20 7.74
N LEU A 84 5.59 -3.42 6.77
CA LEU A 84 6.00 -3.53 5.37
C LEU A 84 7.47 -3.13 5.17
N MET A 85 7.98 -2.15 5.92
CA MET A 85 9.41 -1.81 5.98
C MET A 85 10.26 -3.00 6.41
N LYS A 86 9.88 -3.70 7.48
CA LYS A 86 10.58 -4.91 7.95
C LYS A 86 10.55 -6.04 6.92
N ILE A 87 9.43 -6.21 6.22
CA ILE A 87 9.33 -7.20 5.13
C ILE A 87 10.29 -6.84 3.98
N ALA A 88 10.42 -5.54 3.65
CA ALA A 88 11.34 -5.08 2.62
C ALA A 88 12.82 -5.33 3.01
N GLU A 89 13.18 -5.14 4.28
CA GLU A 89 14.50 -5.46 4.84
C GLU A 89 14.81 -6.97 4.69
N VAL A 90 13.91 -7.85 5.16
CA VAL A 90 14.08 -9.31 5.05
C VAL A 90 14.18 -9.78 3.60
N LYS A 91 13.51 -9.10 2.67
CA LYS A 91 13.55 -9.42 1.23
C LYS A 91 14.72 -8.78 0.48
N ASN A 92 15.59 -8.03 1.16
CA ASN A 92 16.66 -7.25 0.54
C ASN A 92 16.16 -6.24 -0.52
N ASN A 93 14.92 -5.73 -0.37
CA ASN A 93 14.40 -4.67 -1.23
C ASN A 93 14.76 -3.29 -0.65
N VAL A 94 15.99 -2.86 -0.94
CA VAL A 94 16.58 -1.59 -0.48
C VAL A 94 15.69 -0.39 -0.81
N MET A 95 15.16 -0.33 -2.04
CA MET A 95 14.32 0.80 -2.48
C MET A 95 12.96 0.84 -1.75
N GLY A 96 12.34 -0.33 -1.54
CA GLY A 96 11.10 -0.43 -0.78
C GLY A 96 11.27 -0.09 0.70
N GLN A 97 12.39 -0.52 1.30
CA GLN A 97 12.74 -0.17 2.67
C GLN A 97 12.95 1.35 2.82
N PHE A 98 13.68 1.96 1.88
CA PHE A 98 13.94 3.40 1.89
C PHE A 98 12.66 4.23 1.72
N HIS A 99 11.78 3.87 0.79
CA HIS A 99 10.49 4.55 0.62
C HIS A 99 9.62 4.46 1.87
N ASN A 100 9.56 3.29 2.51
CA ASN A 100 8.78 3.12 3.73
C ASN A 100 9.37 3.93 4.90
N ALA A 101 10.70 3.95 5.05
CA ALA A 101 11.38 4.78 6.04
C ALA A 101 11.15 6.28 5.79
N LEU A 102 11.09 6.70 4.52
CA LEU A 102 10.77 8.08 4.14
C LEU A 102 9.36 8.49 4.57
N TYR A 103 8.37 7.63 4.30
CA TYR A 103 6.98 7.86 4.67
C TYR A 103 6.74 7.83 6.19
N LEU A 104 7.50 7.02 6.93
CA LEU A 104 7.46 6.96 8.39
C LEU A 104 8.25 8.09 9.06
N GLY A 105 9.05 8.85 8.30
CA GLY A 105 9.97 9.84 8.84
C GLY A 105 11.14 9.25 9.63
N ASP A 106 11.44 7.95 9.47
CA ASP A 106 12.54 7.29 10.18
C ASP A 106 13.89 7.65 9.53
N VAL A 107 14.48 8.74 10.02
CA VAL A 107 15.78 9.22 9.53
C VAL A 107 16.90 8.24 9.84
N LYS A 108 16.87 7.57 11.00
CA LYS A 108 17.94 6.66 11.40
C LYS A 108 18.02 5.46 10.46
N GLU A 109 16.86 4.89 10.12
CA GLU A 109 16.80 3.80 9.16
C GLU A 109 17.20 4.27 7.75
N ARG A 110 16.80 5.48 7.33
CA ARG A 110 17.26 6.06 6.05
C ARG A 110 18.79 6.18 5.98
N VAL A 111 19.44 6.66 7.05
CA VAL A 111 20.90 6.76 7.12
C VAL A 111 21.53 5.38 7.05
N LYS A 112 21.06 4.42 7.85
CA LYS A 112 21.52 3.02 7.83
C LYS A 112 21.42 2.39 6.43
N ILE A 113 20.32 2.62 5.72
CA ILE A 113 20.13 2.10 4.36
C ILE A 113 21.15 2.71 3.39
N LEU A 114 21.37 4.04 3.46
CA LEU A 114 22.33 4.74 2.61
C LEU A 114 23.78 4.28 2.88
N GLU A 115 24.13 4.07 4.15
CA GLU A 115 25.42 3.51 4.56
C GLU A 115 25.62 2.11 3.99
N ASN A 116 24.65 1.22 4.19
CA ASN A 116 24.71 -0.16 3.70
C ASN A 116 24.75 -0.26 2.17
N ALA A 117 24.19 0.73 1.47
CA ALA A 117 24.26 0.84 0.01
C ALA A 117 25.58 1.44 -0.51
N GLY A 118 26.48 1.88 0.38
CA GLY A 118 27.75 2.53 0.03
C GLY A 118 27.64 4.01 -0.32
N HIS A 119 26.47 4.63 -0.13
CA HIS A 119 26.24 6.05 -0.39
C HIS A 119 26.56 6.92 0.84
N LEU A 120 27.79 6.82 1.33
CA LEU A 120 28.26 7.53 2.52
C LEU A 120 28.05 9.07 2.47
N PRO A 121 28.29 9.77 1.36
CA PRO A 121 28.03 11.22 1.30
C PRO A 121 26.55 11.56 1.51
N LEU A 122 25.62 10.75 0.97
CA LEU A 122 24.18 10.94 1.16
C LEU A 122 23.74 10.60 2.59
N ALA A 123 24.34 9.56 3.18
CA ALA A 123 24.13 9.21 4.58
C ALA A 123 24.55 10.37 5.49
N TYR A 124 25.73 10.96 5.24
CA TYR A 124 26.26 12.09 6.00
C TYR A 124 25.37 13.33 5.89
N ILE A 125 24.95 13.69 4.67
CA ILE A 125 24.05 14.84 4.46
C ILE A 125 22.73 14.60 5.19
N THR A 126 22.17 13.39 5.10
CA THR A 126 20.91 13.05 5.77
C THR A 126 21.06 13.13 7.30
N ALA A 127 22.13 12.58 7.87
CA ALA A 127 22.40 12.65 9.29
C ALA A 127 22.59 14.10 9.79
N SER A 128 23.41 14.89 9.07
CA SER A 128 23.73 16.27 9.44
C SER A 128 22.51 17.19 9.37
N VAL A 129 21.74 17.11 8.28
CA VAL A 129 20.55 17.95 8.06
C VAL A 129 19.47 17.66 9.11
N HIS A 130 19.36 16.42 9.58
CA HIS A 130 18.36 16.00 10.57
C HIS A 130 18.88 15.96 12.02
N GLY A 131 20.09 16.47 12.29
CA GLY A 131 20.62 16.63 13.65
C GLY A 131 21.14 15.34 14.32
N LEU A 132 21.45 14.29 13.54
CA LEU A 132 22.08 13.06 14.02
C LEU A 132 23.60 13.23 14.10
N ASN A 133 24.06 14.10 15.00
CA ASN A 133 25.46 14.55 15.07
C ASN A 133 26.45 13.40 15.27
N ASP A 134 26.16 12.46 16.17
CA ASP A 134 27.05 11.32 16.45
C ASP A 134 27.32 10.47 15.20
N ILE A 135 26.28 10.25 14.40
CA ILE A 135 26.36 9.45 13.16
C ILE A 135 27.05 10.27 12.07
N ALA A 136 26.76 11.57 11.98
CA ALA A 136 27.39 12.47 11.03
C ALA A 136 28.91 12.59 11.26
N GLU A 137 29.36 12.69 12.52
CA GLU A 137 30.79 12.77 12.86
C GLU A 137 31.54 11.47 12.51
N ARG A 138 30.91 10.31 12.80
CA ARG A 138 31.44 9.01 12.38
C ARG A 138 31.60 8.93 10.86
N LEU A 139 30.56 9.32 10.13
CA LEU A 139 30.58 9.30 8.67
C LEU A 139 31.58 10.30 8.08
N ALA A 140 31.73 11.49 8.69
CA ALA A 140 32.73 12.46 8.28
C ALA A 140 34.14 11.91 8.43
N THR A 141 34.41 11.19 9.52
CA THR A 141 35.70 10.52 9.74
C THR A 141 35.98 9.46 8.68
N GLU A 142 34.96 8.70 8.26
CA GLU A 142 35.08 7.68 7.21
C GLU A 142 35.25 8.29 5.81
N LEU A 143 34.63 9.44 5.55
CA LEU A 143 34.72 10.18 4.28
C LEU A 143 36.03 10.97 4.13
N GLY A 144 36.65 11.40 5.23
CA GLY A 144 37.88 12.19 5.23
C GLY A 144 37.73 13.49 4.45
N ASP A 145 38.53 13.68 3.40
CA ASP A 145 38.50 14.88 2.56
C ASP A 145 37.29 14.95 1.61
N ASN A 146 36.52 13.87 1.47
CA ASN A 146 35.37 13.79 0.57
C ASN A 146 34.04 14.22 1.21
N VAL A 147 34.08 14.93 2.33
CA VAL A 147 32.87 15.40 3.03
C VAL A 147 32.18 16.49 2.19
N PRO A 148 30.91 16.30 1.79
CA PRO A 148 30.19 17.28 1.00
C PRO A 148 29.82 18.52 1.82
N SER A 149 29.87 19.69 1.19
CA SER A 149 29.38 20.93 1.79
C SER A 149 27.85 20.96 1.86
N LEU A 150 27.32 21.42 2.99
CA LEU A 150 25.88 21.54 3.20
C LEU A 150 25.38 22.93 2.80
N PRO A 151 24.23 23.04 2.12
CA PRO A 151 23.64 24.32 1.81
C PRO A 151 23.15 25.01 3.09
N GLU A 152 23.62 26.23 3.33
CA GLU A 152 23.22 27.05 4.47
C GLU A 152 21.76 27.53 4.35
N GLY A 153 21.06 27.65 5.48
CA GLY A 153 19.73 28.26 5.54
C GLY A 153 18.54 27.38 5.14
N LYS A 154 18.74 26.08 4.86
CA LYS A 154 17.63 25.15 4.61
C LYS A 154 17.13 24.49 5.90
N THR A 155 15.83 24.60 6.15
CA THR A 155 15.19 23.87 7.24
C THR A 155 14.95 22.42 6.83
N PRO A 156 15.37 21.42 7.63
CA PRO A 156 15.02 20.03 7.39
C PRO A 156 13.50 19.86 7.41
N SER A 157 12.96 19.14 6.42
CA SER A 157 11.55 18.73 6.41
C SER A 157 11.47 17.21 6.35
N LEU A 158 10.51 16.66 7.09
CA LEU A 158 10.17 15.25 7.01
C LEU A 158 8.97 15.11 6.08
N LEU A 159 9.01 14.12 5.20
CA LEU A 159 7.89 13.77 4.32
C LEU A 159 6.87 12.89 5.07
N MET A 160 6.46 13.35 6.26
CA MET A 160 5.41 12.67 7.00
C MET A 160 4.04 13.17 6.55
N PRO A 161 3.07 12.27 6.35
CA PRO A 161 1.69 12.70 6.15
C PRO A 161 1.20 13.45 7.41
N PRO A 162 0.24 14.38 7.27
CA PRO A 162 -0.45 14.93 8.43
C PRO A 162 -1.08 13.81 9.26
N THR A 163 -1.22 14.03 10.55
CA THR A 163 -1.82 13.03 11.44
C THR A 163 -3.22 12.65 10.93
N PRO A 164 -3.47 11.38 10.60
CA PRO A 164 -4.74 10.96 10.04
C PRO A 164 -5.87 11.14 11.06
N VAL A 165 -6.98 11.75 10.61
CA VAL A 165 -8.19 11.92 11.45
C VAL A 165 -8.90 10.57 11.61
N MET A 166 -8.90 9.74 10.56
CA MET A 166 -9.34 8.36 10.58
C MET A 166 -8.29 7.49 9.89
N CYS A 167 -7.97 6.35 10.51
CA CYS A 167 -7.01 5.40 9.97
C CYS A 167 -7.74 4.23 9.31
N GLY A 168 -7.60 4.11 8.00
CA GLY A 168 -8.18 3.01 7.22
C GLY A 168 -9.71 2.99 7.19
N GLY A 169 -10.23 1.91 6.60
CA GLY A 169 -11.66 1.72 6.36
C GLY A 169 -12.06 2.06 4.93
N ASP A 170 -13.11 1.40 4.45
CA ASP A 170 -13.65 1.64 3.13
C ASP A 170 -14.34 3.00 3.06
N TRP A 171 -14.31 3.62 1.87
CA TRP A 171 -14.96 4.89 1.64
C TRP A 171 -16.46 4.75 1.88
N PRO A 172 -17.12 5.71 2.56
CA PRO A 172 -18.54 5.61 2.85
C PRO A 172 -19.36 5.58 1.56
N LEU A 173 -20.10 4.48 1.37
CA LEU A 173 -21.00 4.29 0.25
C LEU A 173 -22.43 4.71 0.61
N LEU A 174 -23.13 5.31 -0.34
CA LEU A 174 -24.56 5.56 -0.22
C LEU A 174 -25.29 4.22 -0.25
N ARG A 175 -26.13 3.96 0.77
CA ARG A 175 -27.00 2.79 0.76
C ARG A 175 -28.14 3.03 -0.23
N VAL A 176 -27.98 2.53 -1.45
CA VAL A 176 -29.07 2.48 -2.43
C VAL A 176 -30.00 1.33 -2.02
N MET A 177 -31.29 1.60 -1.81
CA MET A 177 -32.24 0.53 -1.52
C MET A 177 -32.31 -0.42 -2.71
N LYS A 178 -32.18 -1.72 -2.44
CA LYS A 178 -32.42 -2.79 -3.41
C LYS A 178 -33.81 -2.63 -4.03
N GLY A 179 -33.89 -2.68 -5.34
CA GLY A 179 -35.16 -2.61 -6.06
C GLY A 179 -36.07 -3.79 -5.74
N ILE A 180 -37.37 -3.65 -5.96
CA ILE A 180 -38.42 -4.63 -5.60
C ILE A 180 -38.14 -6.02 -6.22
N PHE A 181 -37.36 -6.09 -7.30
CA PHE A 181 -36.97 -7.33 -7.98
C PHE A 181 -35.84 -8.12 -7.29
N GLU A 182 -35.14 -7.55 -6.32
CA GLU A 182 -34.00 -8.21 -5.67
C GLU A 182 -34.39 -9.10 -4.48
N GLY A 183 -35.51 -8.79 -3.81
CA GLY A 183 -35.97 -9.54 -2.64
C GLY A 183 -36.65 -10.90 -2.94
N GLY A 184 -37.04 -11.15 -4.20
CA GLY A 184 -37.73 -12.39 -4.58
C GLY A 184 -36.82 -13.61 -4.72
N LEU A 185 -35.52 -13.41 -4.90
CA LEU A 185 -34.56 -14.49 -5.18
C LEU A 185 -34.01 -15.16 -3.92
N GLU A 186 -33.89 -14.45 -2.79
CA GLU A 186 -33.47 -15.06 -1.52
C GLU A 186 -34.54 -15.97 -0.90
N SER A 187 -35.82 -15.77 -1.27
CA SER A 187 -36.94 -16.62 -0.84
C SER A 187 -37.04 -17.95 -1.60
N ALA A 188 -36.39 -18.10 -2.75
CA ALA A 188 -36.43 -19.34 -3.53
C ALA A 188 -35.50 -20.44 -2.98
N ASP A 189 -34.49 -20.08 -2.18
CA ASP A 189 -33.47 -21.02 -1.67
C ASP A 189 -33.80 -21.59 -0.27
N ARG A 190 -34.98 -21.24 0.29
CA ARG A 190 -35.51 -21.84 1.55
C ARG A 190 -36.71 -22.76 1.33
N GLY A 191 -37.04 -23.09 0.09
CA GLY A 191 -38.17 -23.95 -0.26
C GLY A 191 -37.77 -25.00 -1.29
N GLY A 192 -37.15 -26.08 -0.82
CA GLY A 192 -36.81 -27.27 -1.58
C GLY A 192 -36.28 -28.37 -0.68
#